data_AF-A0AAE8U8W3-F1
#
_entry.id   AF-A0AAE8U8W3-F1
#
_cell.length_a   1.000
_cell.length_b   1.000
_cell.length_c   1.000
_cell.angle_alpha   90.00
_cell.angle_beta   90.00
_cell.angle_gamma   90.00
#
_symmetry.space_group_name_H-M   'P 1'
#
loop_
_entity.id
_entity.type
_entity.pdbx_description
1 polymer ?
#
loop_
_entity_poly.entity_id
_entity_poly.type
_entity_poly.pdbx_seq_one_letter_code
_entity_poly.pdbx_strand_id
1 'polypeptide(L)'
;MTYKPFDDEQLEHVLNNAPKLSDRRSKEEILNRLMADARLQDNSHLQEAIQQPIENEEAQQESKPLIQDERPSRFKFRKMPIFTSVAAVFAITVLVGFMLMNNDASQKDLASTPETANYSTLQEDRSAKEAATQDEALQSSIVSEHERMLSLRSSVYEEDVKDAVVFRIGLAGRDAESVPMTYVIPNERVATDFGTEKPSTLQMYEKYAPQIDEEAKGFTDYHPFKGELKEKEDKLVHVLPKDNDYDIASATVNEYKGTLEDTFSDSEYTEVEIQNEDGTPYEFSQEGEPSQAMSLTNAKHFNYYLYQDENGAEYLSPDFRQTFANVTEALTLMKNKNDDVYVTVVPENVTYTVKEEAEGVVVTFDIPLDLASMEPIRATQLIEAMMLTAASFDQQLRLDNVVQESWEGFDLKNYLPKPVGPNKQYMP
;
A
#
# COMPACT_ATOMS: atom_id res chain seq x y z
N MET A 1 12.00 31.18 -55.64
CA MET A 1 10.73 30.47 -55.84
C MET A 1 9.97 30.59 -54.54
N THR A 2 8.76 31.13 -54.58
CA THR A 2 7.96 31.41 -53.38
C THR A 2 7.18 30.16 -53.00
N TYR A 3 7.44 29.59 -51.83
CA TYR A 3 6.57 28.54 -51.29
C TYR A 3 5.22 29.18 -50.94
N LYS A 4 4.13 28.67 -51.54
CA LYS A 4 2.79 28.93 -51.01
C LYS A 4 2.64 28.08 -49.73
N PRO A 5 2.14 28.65 -48.61
CA PRO A 5 1.71 27.83 -47.49
C PRO A 5 0.59 26.89 -47.97
N PHE A 6 0.55 25.69 -47.39
CA PHE A 6 -0.60 24.80 -47.54
C PHE A 6 -1.77 25.44 -46.81
N ASP A 7 -2.94 25.42 -47.44
CA ASP A 7 -4.15 26.10 -46.96
C ASP A 7 -5.02 25.09 -46.20
N ASP A 8 -5.56 25.46 -45.04
CA ASP A 8 -6.27 24.51 -44.18
C ASP A 8 -7.54 23.95 -44.87
N GLU A 9 -8.20 24.76 -45.71
CA GLU A 9 -9.31 24.30 -46.58
C GLU A 9 -8.86 23.21 -47.57
N GLN A 10 -7.62 23.26 -48.05
CA GLN A 10 -7.06 22.22 -48.93
C GLN A 10 -6.72 20.95 -48.14
N LEU A 11 -6.33 21.07 -46.87
CA LEU A 11 -6.09 19.94 -45.99
C LEU A 11 -7.39 19.20 -45.66
N GLU A 12 -8.44 19.92 -45.25
CA GLU A 12 -9.78 19.35 -45.04
C GLU A 12 -10.34 18.70 -46.30
N HIS A 13 -10.17 19.33 -47.47
CA HIS A 13 -10.62 18.75 -48.73
C HIS A 13 -9.87 17.45 -49.08
N VAL A 14 -8.58 17.33 -48.74
CA VAL A 14 -7.81 16.08 -48.93
C VAL A 14 -8.24 15.00 -47.93
N LEU A 15 -8.47 15.35 -46.66
CA LEU A 15 -8.88 14.41 -45.63
C LEU A 15 -10.31 13.87 -45.85
N ASN A 16 -11.27 14.75 -46.17
CA ASN A 16 -12.67 14.36 -46.42
C ASN A 16 -12.84 13.55 -47.73
N ASN A 17 -11.94 13.70 -48.70
CA ASN A 17 -11.93 12.92 -49.94
C ASN A 17 -10.92 11.75 -49.92
N ALA A 18 -10.29 11.47 -48.78
CA ALA A 18 -9.44 10.30 -48.64
C ALA A 18 -10.27 9.02 -48.84
N PRO A 19 -9.81 8.04 -49.65
CA PRO A 19 -10.57 6.81 -49.86
C PRO A 19 -10.68 6.06 -48.53
N LYS A 20 -11.91 5.81 -48.08
CA LYS A 20 -12.18 5.05 -46.85
C LYS A 20 -11.50 3.68 -46.95
N LEU A 21 -10.49 3.46 -46.11
CA LEU A 21 -9.76 2.20 -46.00
C LEU A 21 -10.68 1.12 -45.42
N SER A 22 -11.45 0.48 -46.30
CA SER A 22 -12.24 -0.71 -45.98
C SER A 22 -11.38 -1.94 -46.20
N ASP A 23 -10.94 -2.55 -45.11
CA ASP A 23 -10.39 -3.90 -45.18
C ASP A 23 -11.52 -4.88 -45.56
N ARG A 24 -11.22 -5.78 -46.50
CA ARG A 24 -12.16 -6.80 -47.00
C ARG A 24 -11.67 -8.22 -46.74
N ARG A 25 -10.52 -8.37 -46.07
CA ARG A 25 -9.95 -9.65 -45.67
C ARG A 25 -10.80 -10.27 -44.57
N SER A 26 -10.94 -11.60 -44.57
CA SER A 26 -11.66 -12.28 -43.50
C SER A 26 -10.89 -12.21 -42.19
N LYS A 27 -11.57 -12.36 -41.05
CA LYS A 27 -10.93 -12.44 -39.72
C LYS A 27 -9.83 -13.52 -39.70
N GLU A 28 -10.08 -14.67 -40.32
CA GLU A 28 -9.11 -15.77 -40.48
C GLU A 28 -7.90 -15.39 -41.36
N GLU A 29 -8.09 -14.66 -42.46
CA GLU A 29 -6.96 -14.22 -43.31
C GLU A 29 -6.05 -13.23 -42.55
N ILE A 30 -6.66 -12.32 -41.78
CA ILE A 30 -5.93 -11.37 -40.93
C ILE A 30 -5.17 -12.13 -39.84
N LEU A 31 -5.82 -13.07 -39.15
CA LEU A 31 -5.21 -13.88 -38.08
C LEU A 31 -4.03 -14.71 -38.60
N ASN A 32 -4.23 -15.47 -39.69
CA ASN A 32 -3.17 -16.25 -40.32
C ASN A 32 -1.97 -15.39 -40.77
N ARG A 33 -2.22 -14.14 -41.19
CA ARG A 33 -1.16 -13.20 -41.55
C ARG A 33 -0.40 -12.65 -40.34
N LEU A 34 -1.08 -12.41 -39.22
CA LEU A 34 -0.44 -12.01 -37.96
C LEU A 34 0.42 -13.16 -37.41
N MET A 35 -0.08 -14.40 -37.44
CA MET A 35 0.67 -15.62 -37.10
C MET A 35 1.90 -15.85 -37.98
N ALA A 36 1.91 -15.34 -39.21
CA ALA A 36 3.04 -15.46 -40.13
C ALA A 36 4.03 -14.27 -40.08
N ASP A 37 3.75 -13.21 -39.30
CA ASP A 37 4.67 -12.07 -39.15
C ASP A 37 5.76 -12.43 -38.14
N ALA A 38 7.01 -12.48 -38.61
CA ALA A 38 8.17 -12.83 -37.79
C ALA A 38 8.40 -11.86 -36.61
N ARG A 39 7.83 -10.65 -36.65
CA ARG A 39 7.96 -9.65 -35.58
C ARG A 39 6.98 -9.86 -34.42
N LEU A 40 6.01 -10.75 -34.59
CA LEU A 40 4.90 -10.96 -33.65
C LEU A 40 4.92 -12.34 -32.99
N GLN A 41 5.93 -13.18 -33.28
CA GLN A 41 6.01 -14.56 -32.77
C GLN A 41 6.14 -14.62 -31.24
N ASP A 42 6.87 -13.67 -30.65
CA ASP A 42 7.14 -13.60 -29.21
C ASP A 42 6.04 -12.87 -28.42
N ASN A 43 4.91 -12.52 -29.06
CA ASN A 43 3.80 -11.84 -28.40
C ASN A 43 2.92 -12.85 -27.64
N SER A 44 2.93 -12.76 -26.30
CA SER A 44 2.16 -13.62 -25.38
C SER A 44 0.66 -13.65 -25.69
N HIS A 45 0.04 -12.50 -25.95
CA HIS A 45 -1.40 -12.40 -26.22
C HIS A 45 -1.83 -13.08 -27.52
N LEU A 46 -0.96 -13.09 -28.55
CA LEU A 46 -1.22 -13.87 -29.78
C LEU A 46 -1.13 -15.38 -29.55
N GLN A 47 -0.32 -15.84 -28.59
CA GLN A 47 -0.25 -17.26 -28.22
C GLN A 47 -1.47 -17.66 -27.37
N GLU A 48 -1.90 -16.81 -26.45
CA GLU A 48 -3.08 -17.01 -25.61
C GLU A 48 -4.39 -17.06 -26.41
N ALA A 49 -4.54 -16.18 -27.41
CA ALA A 49 -5.69 -16.17 -28.32
C ALA A 49 -5.85 -17.45 -29.17
N ILE A 50 -4.81 -18.30 -29.26
CA ILE A 50 -4.86 -19.60 -29.95
C ILE A 50 -5.40 -20.71 -29.04
N GLN A 51 -5.37 -20.53 -27.72
CA GLN A 51 -5.87 -21.51 -26.75
C GLN A 51 -7.38 -21.39 -26.47
N GLN A 52 -8.01 -20.27 -26.82
CA GLN A 52 -9.43 -20.06 -26.60
C GLN A 52 -10.28 -20.64 -27.76
N PRO A 53 -11.39 -21.36 -27.48
CA PRO A 53 -12.30 -21.80 -28.54
C PRO A 53 -13.00 -20.60 -29.17
N ILE A 54 -13.04 -20.54 -30.51
CA ILE A 54 -13.84 -19.55 -31.23
C ILE A 54 -15.32 -19.95 -31.10
N GLU A 55 -16.05 -19.31 -30.18
CA GLU A 55 -17.51 -19.36 -30.19
C GLU A 55 -18.03 -18.50 -31.35
N ASN A 56 -18.71 -19.15 -32.30
CA ASN A 56 -19.23 -18.47 -33.49
C ASN A 56 -20.51 -17.67 -33.14
N GLU A 57 -20.38 -16.35 -33.00
CA GLU A 57 -21.50 -15.40 -32.92
C GLU A 57 -22.23 -15.24 -34.27
N GLU A 58 -22.88 -16.30 -34.77
CA GLU A 58 -23.79 -16.21 -35.92
C GLU A 58 -25.08 -17.04 -35.71
N ALA A 59 -25.97 -16.58 -34.80
CA ALA A 59 -27.42 -16.87 -34.86
C ALA A 59 -28.27 -16.07 -33.83
N GLN A 60 -28.26 -14.73 -33.85
CA GLN A 60 -29.32 -13.93 -33.18
C GLN A 60 -29.82 -12.76 -34.04
N GLN A 61 -30.65 -13.08 -35.05
CA GLN A 61 -31.69 -12.15 -35.51
C GLN A 61 -33.01 -12.91 -35.76
N GLU A 62 -34.10 -12.24 -35.36
CA GLU A 62 -35.53 -12.53 -35.56
C GLU A 62 -36.32 -13.38 -34.53
N SER A 63 -37.53 -12.86 -34.25
CA SER A 63 -38.66 -13.39 -33.45
C SER A 63 -38.73 -13.15 -31.92
N LYS A 64 -39.62 -12.22 -31.54
CA LYS A 64 -40.39 -12.19 -30.28
C LYS A 64 -41.79 -12.80 -30.55
N PRO A 65 -42.63 -13.08 -29.53
CA PRO A 65 -42.36 -13.64 -28.19
C PRO A 65 -43.35 -14.79 -27.83
N LEU A 66 -43.13 -15.56 -26.75
CA LEU A 66 -44.24 -16.08 -25.94
C LEU A 66 -43.81 -16.52 -24.52
N ILE A 67 -44.78 -16.55 -23.62
CA ILE A 67 -44.65 -16.72 -22.16
C ILE A 67 -44.77 -18.20 -21.76
N GLN A 68 -43.92 -18.70 -20.85
CA GLN A 68 -44.36 -19.52 -19.69
C GLN A 68 -43.24 -19.86 -18.68
N ASP A 69 -43.69 -20.18 -17.46
CA ASP A 69 -42.93 -20.45 -16.25
C ASP A 69 -42.04 -21.73 -16.31
N GLU A 70 -40.93 -21.77 -15.57
CA GLU A 70 -40.84 -22.54 -14.31
C GLU A 70 -39.46 -22.44 -13.59
N ARG A 71 -39.45 -22.90 -12.33
CA ARG A 71 -38.50 -22.68 -11.22
C ARG A 71 -37.11 -23.34 -11.35
N PRO A 72 -36.11 -22.91 -10.55
CA PRO A 72 -34.72 -23.39 -10.67
C PRO A 72 -34.50 -24.80 -10.10
N SER A 73 -33.57 -25.57 -10.71
CA SER A 73 -33.13 -26.87 -10.21
C SER A 73 -31.69 -26.81 -9.67
N ARG A 74 -31.48 -27.43 -8.50
CA ARG A 74 -30.23 -27.41 -7.74
C ARG A 74 -29.31 -28.56 -8.18
N PHE A 75 -28.03 -28.29 -8.44
CA PHE A 75 -27.01 -29.35 -8.50
C PHE A 75 -26.31 -29.54 -7.16
N LYS A 76 -26.08 -30.81 -6.80
CA LYS A 76 -25.57 -31.24 -5.49
C LYS A 76 -24.13 -31.75 -5.60
N PHE A 77 -23.35 -31.48 -4.56
CA PHE A 77 -22.02 -32.06 -4.34
C PHE A 77 -21.99 -33.59 -4.44
N ARG A 78 -20.91 -34.13 -5.01
CA ARG A 78 -20.58 -35.56 -5.00
C ARG A 78 -19.23 -35.79 -4.32
N LYS A 79 -19.23 -36.58 -3.25
CA LYS A 79 -18.02 -36.99 -2.50
C LYS A 79 -17.26 -38.09 -3.24
N MET A 80 -15.93 -38.14 -3.08
CA MET A 80 -15.11 -39.35 -3.21
C MET A 80 -14.06 -39.43 -2.09
N PRO A 81 -13.52 -40.65 -1.79
CA PRO A 81 -12.97 -40.95 -0.47
C PRO A 81 -11.43 -40.92 -0.36
N ILE A 82 -10.99 -40.94 0.90
CA ILE A 82 -9.60 -40.94 1.39
C ILE A 82 -8.89 -42.27 1.10
N PHE A 83 -7.60 -42.20 0.74
CA PHE A 83 -6.65 -43.31 0.89
C PHE A 83 -5.49 -42.90 1.79
N THR A 84 -5.44 -43.47 3.00
CA THR A 84 -4.28 -43.45 3.89
C THR A 84 -3.21 -44.43 3.41
N SER A 85 -1.95 -44.01 3.39
CA SER A 85 -0.80 -44.92 3.35
C SER A 85 0.09 -44.69 4.57
N VAL A 86 0.24 -45.71 5.40
CA VAL A 86 1.14 -45.73 6.56
C VAL A 86 2.28 -46.67 6.24
N ALA A 87 3.49 -46.13 6.13
CA ALA A 87 4.73 -46.90 6.10
C ALA A 87 5.79 -46.17 6.92
N ALA A 88 6.00 -46.62 8.15
CA ALA A 88 7.01 -46.06 9.04
C ALA A 88 8.39 -46.66 8.75
N VAL A 89 9.44 -45.83 8.76
CA VAL A 89 10.82 -46.26 8.99
C VAL A 89 11.43 -45.37 10.06
N PHE A 90 11.35 -45.82 11.31
CA PHE A 90 12.23 -45.33 12.37
C PHE A 90 13.61 -45.99 12.18
N ALA A 91 14.65 -45.17 12.05
CA ALA A 91 16.04 -45.61 12.16
C ALA A 91 16.83 -44.58 12.96
N ILE A 92 16.76 -44.68 14.29
CA ILE A 92 17.67 -43.97 15.19
C ILE A 92 18.98 -44.76 15.24
N THR A 93 20.08 -44.16 14.79
CA THR A 93 21.43 -44.60 15.15
C THR A 93 22.27 -43.42 15.62
N VAL A 94 22.69 -43.51 16.89
CA VAL A 94 23.56 -42.57 17.59
C VAL A 94 24.99 -42.65 17.06
N LEU A 95 25.66 -41.50 16.93
CA LEU A 95 27.10 -41.41 17.15
C LEU A 95 27.45 -40.09 17.84
N VAL A 96 27.83 -40.18 19.12
CA VAL A 96 28.29 -39.08 19.97
C VAL A 96 29.76 -39.29 20.30
N GLY A 97 30.56 -38.22 20.23
CA GLY A 97 31.92 -38.12 20.78
C GLY A 97 33.06 -38.48 19.83
N PHE A 98 34.27 -37.95 20.01
CA PHE A 98 34.76 -36.94 20.97
C PHE A 98 36.20 -36.51 20.57
N MET A 99 36.72 -35.41 21.16
CA MET A 99 38.18 -35.07 21.27
C MET A 99 38.90 -34.64 19.95
N LEU A 100 39.88 -33.72 19.89
CA LEU A 100 40.70 -32.88 20.83
C LEU A 100 40.71 -31.43 20.27
N MET A 101 40.74 -30.30 20.99
CA MET A 101 41.48 -29.81 22.18
C MET A 101 42.92 -29.28 21.92
N ASN A 102 43.05 -27.96 22.15
CA ASN A 102 44.25 -27.13 22.38
C ASN A 102 45.38 -27.06 21.33
N ASN A 103 45.71 -25.83 20.91
CA ASN A 103 46.90 -25.18 21.47
C ASN A 103 46.75 -23.66 21.56
N ASP A 104 47.37 -23.06 22.57
CA ASP A 104 47.33 -21.62 22.87
C ASP A 104 48.76 -21.02 22.76
N ALA A 105 48.87 -19.70 22.88
CA ALA A 105 50.08 -18.88 22.95
C ALA A 105 50.86 -18.62 21.64
N SER A 106 50.84 -17.35 21.22
CA SER A 106 52.06 -16.54 21.09
C SER A 106 51.74 -15.05 21.16
N GLN A 107 51.82 -14.48 22.35
CA GLN A 107 51.83 -13.03 22.56
C GLN A 107 53.22 -12.48 22.20
N LYS A 108 53.32 -11.25 21.70
CA LYS A 108 54.58 -10.50 21.71
C LYS A 108 54.33 -9.00 21.83
N ASP A 109 54.62 -8.47 23.01
CA ASP A 109 54.64 -7.04 23.29
C ASP A 109 55.70 -6.30 22.46
N LEU A 110 55.48 -5.00 22.26
CA LEU A 110 56.48 -4.03 22.70
C LEU A 110 55.80 -2.74 23.18
N ALA A 111 56.14 -2.30 24.40
CA ALA A 111 55.51 -1.19 25.09
C ALA A 111 56.26 0.14 24.91
N SER A 112 55.61 1.26 25.24
CA SER A 112 56.24 2.45 25.86
C SER A 112 55.22 3.36 26.55
N THR A 113 55.22 3.31 27.87
CA THR A 113 54.58 4.18 28.89
C THR A 113 55.58 5.27 29.39
N PRO A 114 55.31 6.13 30.43
CA PRO A 114 54.07 6.61 31.08
C PRO A 114 54.05 8.16 31.39
N GLU A 115 53.17 8.58 32.32
CA GLU A 115 53.19 9.76 33.23
C GLU A 115 52.67 11.11 32.67
N THR A 116 52.07 12.04 33.44
CA THR A 116 51.65 12.17 34.88
C THR A 116 50.43 13.15 34.95
N ALA A 117 49.64 13.41 36.02
CA ALA A 117 49.42 12.89 37.40
C ALA A 117 48.03 13.37 37.93
N ASN A 118 47.61 12.92 39.13
CA ASN A 118 46.41 13.42 39.85
C ASN A 118 46.65 14.74 40.59
N TYR A 119 45.63 15.61 40.65
CA TYR A 119 45.35 16.46 41.82
C TYR A 119 43.85 16.62 42.05
N SER A 120 43.43 16.52 43.30
CA SER A 120 42.08 16.87 43.77
C SER A 120 42.20 17.99 44.79
N THR A 121 41.38 19.04 44.64
CA THR A 121 40.98 19.92 45.75
C THR A 121 39.54 20.35 45.54
N LEU A 122 38.71 20.09 46.54
CA LEU A 122 37.33 20.54 46.62
C LEU A 122 37.27 22.06 46.73
N GLN A 123 36.36 22.69 45.97
CA GLN A 123 35.72 23.91 46.41
C GLN A 123 34.23 23.84 46.11
N GLU A 124 33.43 23.99 47.16
CA GLU A 124 31.97 23.91 47.14
C GLU A 124 31.41 25.21 46.55
N ASP A 125 30.60 25.12 45.49
CA ASP A 125 29.66 26.18 45.14
C ASP A 125 28.27 25.59 44.85
N ARG A 126 27.25 26.21 45.43
CA ARG A 126 25.88 25.69 45.54
C ARG A 126 24.95 26.34 44.53
N SER A 127 25.20 26.11 43.24
CA SER A 127 24.35 26.63 42.15
C SER A 127 24.21 25.67 40.95
N ALA A 128 24.28 24.35 41.18
CA ALA A 128 24.24 23.34 40.11
C ALA A 128 23.32 22.16 40.45
N LYS A 129 22.02 22.42 40.68
CA LYS A 129 21.03 21.35 40.90
C LYS A 129 19.68 21.52 40.20
N GLU A 130 19.56 22.47 39.29
CA GLU A 130 18.35 22.70 38.47
C GLU A 130 18.63 22.66 36.95
N ALA A 131 19.90 22.56 36.53
CA ALA A 131 20.30 22.44 35.13
C ALA A 131 20.49 20.98 34.64
N ALA A 132 20.61 20.02 35.55
CA ALA A 132 20.95 18.63 35.20
C ALA A 132 19.79 17.83 34.58
N THR A 133 18.54 18.23 34.82
CA THR A 133 17.33 17.51 34.37
C THR A 133 16.81 17.96 33.00
N GLN A 134 17.25 19.09 32.47
CA GLN A 134 16.89 19.52 31.11
C GLN A 134 17.86 18.98 30.05
N ASP A 135 19.15 18.87 30.37
CA ASP A 135 20.18 18.43 29.42
C ASP A 135 20.03 16.92 29.09
N GLU A 136 19.75 16.07 30.09
CA GLU A 136 19.42 14.66 29.86
C GLU A 136 18.11 14.49 29.06
N ALA A 137 17.11 15.36 29.24
CA ALA A 137 15.85 15.30 28.51
C ALA A 137 16.00 15.72 27.05
N LEU A 138 16.74 16.81 26.76
CA LEU A 138 17.05 17.22 25.38
C LEU A 138 17.97 16.22 24.68
N GLN A 139 18.97 15.66 25.36
CA GLN A 139 19.83 14.64 24.75
C GLN A 139 19.06 13.35 24.49
N SER A 140 18.14 12.96 25.39
CA SER A 140 17.24 11.82 25.16
C SER A 140 16.25 12.06 24.02
N SER A 141 15.72 13.27 23.85
CA SER A 141 14.80 13.57 22.74
C SER A 141 15.55 13.60 21.40
N ILE A 142 16.73 14.24 21.34
CA ILE A 142 17.55 14.30 20.13
C ILE A 142 18.04 12.91 19.71
N VAL A 143 18.44 12.05 20.67
CA VAL A 143 18.81 10.66 20.37
C VAL A 143 17.59 9.85 19.90
N SER A 144 16.42 10.02 20.55
CA SER A 144 15.20 9.32 20.13
C SER A 144 14.68 9.78 18.77
N GLU A 145 14.81 11.05 18.41
CA GLU A 145 14.48 11.56 17.07
C GLU A 145 15.49 11.07 16.02
N HIS A 146 16.78 10.99 16.38
CA HIS A 146 17.81 10.44 15.48
C HIS A 146 17.62 8.94 15.23
N GLU A 147 17.27 8.16 16.26
CA GLU A 147 16.91 6.74 16.13
C GLU A 147 15.60 6.57 15.34
N ARG A 148 14.59 7.44 15.54
CA ARG A 148 13.38 7.46 14.70
C ARG A 148 13.64 7.78 13.23
N MET A 149 14.67 8.57 12.92
CA MET A 149 15.11 8.84 11.53
C MET A 149 16.00 7.74 10.93
N LEU A 150 16.56 6.84 11.75
CA LEU A 150 17.40 5.72 11.31
C LEU A 150 16.66 4.37 11.29
N SER A 151 15.46 4.31 11.88
CA SER A 151 14.55 3.15 11.86
C SER A 151 14.16 2.77 10.43
N LEU A 152 14.31 1.49 10.07
CA LEU A 152 13.84 0.99 8.77
C LEU A 152 12.30 0.81 8.70
N ARG A 153 11.60 0.93 9.84
CA ARG A 153 10.14 0.86 9.89
C ARG A 153 9.51 2.03 9.16
N SER A 154 8.76 1.72 8.11
CA SER A 154 8.02 2.66 7.29
C SER A 154 6.60 2.92 7.80
N SER A 155 6.08 2.16 8.77
CA SER A 155 4.74 2.38 9.34
C SER A 155 4.74 3.14 10.67
N VAL A 156 3.57 3.63 11.07
CA VAL A 156 3.31 4.30 12.35
C VAL A 156 2.79 3.29 13.37
N TYR A 157 3.25 3.39 14.62
CA TYR A 157 2.87 2.49 15.73
C TYR A 157 2.36 3.27 16.96
N GLU A 158 1.76 2.58 17.93
CA GLU A 158 1.28 3.20 19.18
C GLU A 158 2.36 4.01 19.92
N GLU A 159 3.63 3.61 19.81
CA GLU A 159 4.79 4.34 20.38
C GLU A 159 5.20 5.62 19.63
N ASP A 160 4.79 5.79 18.37
CA ASP A 160 4.97 7.04 17.64
C ASP A 160 3.94 8.10 18.07
N VAL A 161 2.76 7.67 18.55
CA VAL A 161 1.58 8.54 18.79
C VAL A 161 1.28 8.83 20.26
N LYS A 162 2.19 8.52 21.19
CA LYS A 162 1.99 8.80 22.63
C LYS A 162 1.89 10.30 22.94
N ASP A 163 2.73 11.09 22.27
CA ASP A 163 2.85 12.54 22.44
C ASP A 163 2.60 13.29 21.11
N ALA A 164 1.87 12.65 20.19
CA ALA A 164 1.56 13.15 18.85
C ALA A 164 0.17 12.70 18.39
N VAL A 165 -0.43 13.46 17.47
CA VAL A 165 -1.62 13.04 16.71
C VAL A 165 -1.20 12.51 15.35
N VAL A 166 -2.10 11.74 14.72
CA VAL A 166 -1.94 11.28 13.34
C VAL A 166 -2.82 12.11 12.42
N PHE A 167 -2.23 12.57 11.32
CA PHE A 167 -2.94 13.08 10.15
C PHE A 167 -2.72 12.11 9.00
N ARG A 168 -3.80 11.55 8.43
CA ARG A 168 -3.72 10.72 7.22
C ARG A 168 -4.11 11.52 5.99
N ILE A 169 -3.49 11.18 4.87
CA ILE A 169 -3.80 11.75 3.55
C ILE A 169 -3.50 10.70 2.49
N GLY A 170 -4.41 10.48 1.55
CA GLY A 170 -4.17 9.61 0.41
C GLY A 170 -3.60 10.42 -0.74
N LEU A 171 -2.36 10.17 -1.17
CA LEU A 171 -1.75 10.91 -2.27
C LEU A 171 -2.11 10.31 -3.64
N ALA A 172 -2.29 11.17 -4.64
CA ALA A 172 -2.64 10.79 -6.01
C ALA A 172 -1.37 10.35 -6.78
N GLY A 173 -1.28 9.07 -7.17
CA GLY A 173 -0.15 8.53 -7.92
C GLY A 173 -0.54 8.27 -9.37
N ARG A 174 0.31 8.60 -10.34
CA ARG A 174 -0.03 8.54 -11.77
C ARG A 174 -0.69 7.26 -12.26
N ASP A 175 -0.27 6.13 -11.71
CA ASP A 175 -0.75 4.80 -12.06
C ASP A 175 -1.43 4.10 -10.87
N ALA A 176 -1.55 4.76 -9.71
CA ALA A 176 -2.10 4.22 -8.47
C ALA A 176 -3.34 5.02 -8.04
N GLU A 177 -4.43 4.33 -7.69
CA GLU A 177 -5.69 5.00 -7.32
C GLU A 177 -5.51 5.99 -6.16
N SER A 178 -4.78 5.61 -5.11
CA SER A 178 -4.22 6.54 -4.13
C SER A 178 -3.29 5.78 -3.19
N VAL A 179 -2.27 6.48 -2.67
CA VAL A 179 -1.22 5.94 -1.82
C VAL A 179 -1.33 6.55 -0.41
N PRO A 180 -1.69 5.78 0.63
CA PRO A 180 -1.94 6.31 1.96
C PRO A 180 -0.64 6.78 2.64
N MET A 181 -0.61 8.01 3.14
CA MET A 181 0.46 8.55 3.98
C MET A 181 -0.03 8.80 5.39
N THR A 182 0.82 8.56 6.39
CA THR A 182 0.50 8.75 7.81
C THR A 182 1.48 9.73 8.44
N TYR A 183 1.07 10.98 8.59
CA TYR A 183 1.88 12.04 9.20
C TYR A 183 1.76 12.00 10.73
N VAL A 184 2.91 11.94 11.42
CA VAL A 184 2.99 12.03 12.89
C VAL A 184 3.26 13.48 13.28
N ILE A 185 2.32 14.09 14.00
CA ILE A 185 2.33 15.52 14.32
C ILE A 185 2.41 15.72 15.84
N PRO A 186 3.53 16.22 16.40
CA PRO A 186 3.70 16.39 17.85
C PRO A 186 2.60 17.26 18.46
N ASN A 187 2.13 16.89 19.66
CA ASN A 187 1.04 17.60 20.36
C ASN A 187 1.36 19.09 20.59
N GLU A 188 2.63 19.47 20.72
CA GLU A 188 3.07 20.87 20.82
C GLU A 188 2.81 21.68 19.53
N ARG A 189 2.99 21.06 18.35
CA ARG A 189 2.66 21.67 17.05
C ARG A 189 1.14 21.82 16.91
N VAL A 190 0.38 20.79 17.27
CA VAL A 190 -1.10 20.83 17.30
C VAL A 190 -1.61 21.96 18.19
N ALA A 191 -1.14 22.02 19.45
CA ALA A 191 -1.56 23.06 20.39
C ALA A 191 -1.19 24.47 19.91
N THR A 192 -0.06 24.63 19.22
CA THR A 192 0.37 25.89 18.61
C THR A 192 -0.48 26.27 17.40
N ASP A 193 -0.84 25.30 16.55
CA ASP A 193 -1.53 25.52 15.29
C ASP A 193 -3.04 25.74 15.44
N PHE A 194 -3.68 25.10 16.42
CA PHE A 194 -5.14 25.10 16.61
C PHE A 194 -5.60 25.70 17.94
N GLY A 195 -4.72 25.87 18.92
CA GLY A 195 -5.11 26.29 20.28
C GLY A 195 -5.99 25.29 21.04
N THR A 196 -6.15 24.07 20.51
CA THR A 196 -6.91 22.96 21.11
C THR A 196 -6.06 21.68 21.06
N GLU A 197 -6.32 20.76 21.99
CA GLU A 197 -5.57 19.49 22.07
C GLU A 197 -6.04 18.46 21.03
N LYS A 198 -7.21 18.68 20.40
CA LYS A 198 -7.86 17.76 19.45
C LYS A 198 -8.65 18.56 18.40
N PRO A 199 -8.00 19.06 17.32
CA PRO A 199 -8.70 19.53 16.13
C PRO A 199 -9.49 18.40 15.46
N SER A 200 -10.48 18.75 14.64
CA SER A 200 -11.16 17.78 13.78
C SER A 200 -10.26 17.29 12.63
N THR A 201 -10.61 16.17 12.00
CA THR A 201 -9.85 15.70 10.83
C THR A 201 -9.89 16.71 9.67
N LEU A 202 -11.01 17.41 9.47
CA LEU A 202 -11.06 18.51 8.48
C LEU A 202 -10.15 19.68 8.87
N GLN A 203 -10.12 20.09 10.13
CA GLN A 203 -9.20 21.16 10.58
C GLN A 203 -7.73 20.77 10.38
N MET A 204 -7.36 19.51 10.68
CA MET A 204 -6.02 19.00 10.38
C MET A 204 -5.73 19.05 8.88
N TYR A 205 -6.66 18.58 8.05
CA TYR A 205 -6.56 18.61 6.60
C TYR A 205 -6.35 20.03 6.05
N GLU A 206 -7.25 20.98 6.37
CA GLU A 206 -7.18 22.37 5.91
C GLU A 206 -5.87 23.07 6.33
N LYS A 207 -5.34 22.72 7.50
CA LYS A 207 -4.09 23.27 8.01
C LYS A 207 -2.86 22.65 7.34
N TYR A 208 -2.84 21.32 7.19
CA TYR A 208 -1.61 20.56 6.92
C TYR A 208 -1.48 20.07 5.48
N ALA A 209 -2.57 19.72 4.78
CA ALA A 209 -2.50 19.35 3.37
C ALA A 209 -1.82 20.42 2.48
N PRO A 210 -2.09 21.74 2.61
CA PRO A 210 -1.42 22.76 1.80
C PRO A 210 0.09 22.97 2.12
N GLN A 211 0.65 22.22 3.08
CA GLN A 211 2.08 22.24 3.41
C GLN A 211 2.84 21.06 2.77
N ILE A 212 2.14 20.14 2.10
CA ILE A 212 2.73 18.97 1.46
C ILE A 212 3.05 19.33 0.00
N ASP A 213 4.32 19.25 -0.37
CA ASP A 213 4.77 19.38 -1.76
C ASP A 213 4.66 18.01 -2.44
N GLU A 214 3.51 17.77 -3.09
CA GLU A 214 3.15 16.48 -3.70
C GLU A 214 3.99 16.20 -4.94
N GLU A 215 4.21 17.21 -5.80
CA GLU A 215 5.05 17.09 -6.99
C GLU A 215 6.52 16.78 -6.61
N ALA A 216 7.09 17.46 -5.60
CA ALA A 216 8.44 17.15 -5.12
C ALA A 216 8.56 15.75 -4.48
N LYS A 217 7.43 15.14 -4.10
CA LYS A 217 7.31 13.76 -3.62
C LYS A 217 6.98 12.75 -4.71
N GLY A 218 6.81 13.17 -5.98
CA GLY A 218 6.52 12.25 -7.10
C GLY A 218 5.04 11.90 -7.27
N PHE A 219 4.15 12.68 -6.65
CA PHE A 219 2.69 12.54 -6.74
C PHE A 219 2.08 13.67 -7.58
N THR A 220 0.84 13.48 -8.03
CA THR A 220 0.06 14.51 -8.71
C THR A 220 -0.38 15.57 -7.68
N ASP A 221 -0.24 16.86 -7.99
CA ASP A 221 -0.79 17.96 -7.17
C ASP A 221 -2.32 17.87 -7.07
N TYR A 222 -2.81 17.38 -5.92
CA TYR A 222 -4.21 17.02 -5.70
C TYR A 222 -4.83 17.73 -4.49
N HIS A 223 -4.00 18.03 -3.48
CA HIS A 223 -4.45 18.67 -2.24
C HIS A 223 -3.86 20.09 -2.05
N PRO A 224 -4.64 21.07 -1.55
CA PRO A 224 -6.02 20.92 -1.08
C PRO A 224 -7.02 20.68 -2.22
N PHE A 225 -8.03 19.84 -1.96
CA PHE A 225 -9.03 19.49 -2.96
C PHE A 225 -9.73 20.74 -3.50
N LYS A 226 -9.95 20.79 -4.81
CA LYS A 226 -10.71 21.86 -5.47
C LYS A 226 -12.15 21.85 -4.98
N GLY A 227 -12.64 23.01 -4.57
CA GLY A 227 -13.99 23.18 -4.01
C GLY A 227 -13.97 23.57 -2.55
N GLU A 228 -15.04 23.21 -1.83
CA GLU A 228 -15.21 23.52 -0.41
C GLU A 228 -15.62 22.25 0.36
N LEU A 229 -14.87 21.91 1.40
CA LEU A 229 -15.21 20.84 2.34
C LEU A 229 -15.95 21.43 3.55
N LYS A 230 -16.98 20.72 4.03
CA LYS A 230 -17.82 21.17 5.15
C LYS A 230 -18.15 20.04 6.10
N GLU A 231 -18.02 20.30 7.39
CA GLU A 231 -18.59 19.46 8.45
C GLU A 231 -20.12 19.62 8.50
N LYS A 232 -20.83 18.49 8.60
CA LYS A 232 -22.28 18.43 8.73
C LYS A 232 -22.65 17.26 9.65
N GLU A 233 -22.70 17.55 10.94
CA GLU A 233 -22.90 16.55 12.01
C GLU A 233 -21.79 15.49 11.98
N ASP A 234 -22.10 14.23 11.65
CA ASP A 234 -21.17 13.12 11.49
C ASP A 234 -20.74 12.89 10.04
N LYS A 235 -20.95 13.88 9.15
CA LYS A 235 -20.62 13.77 7.72
C LYS A 235 -19.68 14.86 7.25
N LEU A 236 -18.95 14.54 6.19
CA LEU A 236 -18.24 15.50 5.36
C LEU A 236 -19.07 15.80 4.10
N VAL A 237 -19.13 17.06 3.69
CA VAL A 237 -19.73 17.46 2.41
C VAL A 237 -18.64 18.10 1.55
N HIS A 238 -18.38 17.54 0.37
CA HIS A 238 -17.50 18.15 -0.63
C HIS A 238 -18.33 18.81 -1.72
N VAL A 239 -18.33 20.14 -1.72
CA VAL A 239 -18.94 20.94 -2.79
C VAL A 239 -17.92 21.09 -3.91
N LEU A 240 -18.13 20.37 -5.01
CA LEU A 240 -17.28 20.41 -6.18
C LEU A 240 -17.58 21.66 -7.04
N PRO A 241 -16.54 22.36 -7.54
CA PRO A 241 -16.72 23.40 -8.52
C PRO A 241 -17.13 22.77 -9.87
N LYS A 242 -17.87 23.53 -10.66
CA LYS A 242 -18.31 23.09 -12.00
C LYS A 242 -17.15 22.74 -12.94
N ASP A 243 -16.00 23.37 -12.73
CA ASP A 243 -14.75 23.10 -13.46
C ASP A 243 -13.81 22.37 -12.48
N ASN A 244 -13.71 21.04 -12.62
CA ASN A 244 -12.87 20.18 -11.79
C ASN A 244 -12.25 19.07 -12.65
N ASP A 245 -11.07 18.57 -12.24
CA ASP A 245 -10.34 17.54 -12.98
C ASP A 245 -10.65 16.11 -12.51
N TYR A 246 -11.54 15.97 -11.52
CA TYR A 246 -11.89 14.70 -10.89
C TYR A 246 -12.81 13.85 -11.78
N ASP A 247 -13.61 14.48 -12.63
CA ASP A 247 -14.62 13.84 -13.49
C ASP A 247 -14.29 13.94 -14.99
N ILE A 248 -13.02 13.72 -15.36
CA ILE A 248 -12.58 13.68 -16.75
C ILE A 248 -12.68 12.25 -17.33
N ALA A 249 -12.39 11.24 -16.53
CA ALA A 249 -12.46 9.82 -16.91
C ALA A 249 -12.73 8.92 -15.70
N SER A 250 -13.10 7.66 -15.92
CA SER A 250 -13.36 6.71 -14.81
C SER A 250 -12.16 6.53 -13.88
N ALA A 251 -10.93 6.65 -14.41
CA ALA A 251 -9.71 6.60 -13.62
C ALA A 251 -9.58 7.79 -12.64
N THR A 252 -9.85 9.02 -13.10
CA THR A 252 -9.78 10.22 -12.24
C THR A 252 -10.87 10.21 -11.17
N VAL A 253 -12.04 9.62 -11.46
CA VAL A 253 -13.13 9.46 -10.49
C VAL A 253 -12.74 8.46 -9.40
N ASN A 254 -12.10 7.35 -9.76
CA ASN A 254 -11.58 6.40 -8.77
C ASN A 254 -10.47 7.03 -7.92
N GLU A 255 -9.52 7.73 -8.55
CA GLU A 255 -8.44 8.44 -7.87
C GLU A 255 -8.96 9.47 -6.85
N TYR A 256 -9.95 10.28 -7.26
CA TYR A 256 -10.64 11.22 -6.37
C TYR A 256 -11.34 10.52 -5.20
N LYS A 257 -12.06 9.43 -5.48
CA LYS A 257 -12.78 8.68 -4.45
C LYS A 257 -11.81 7.98 -3.48
N GLY A 258 -10.66 7.51 -3.98
CA GLY A 258 -9.63 6.86 -3.20
C GLY A 258 -8.82 7.80 -2.31
N THR A 259 -8.43 8.97 -2.83
CA THR A 259 -7.74 10.02 -2.05
C THR A 259 -8.63 10.55 -0.92
N LEU A 260 -9.93 10.76 -1.17
CA LEU A 260 -10.91 11.06 -0.12
C LEU A 260 -10.99 9.94 0.94
N GLU A 261 -11.04 8.68 0.51
CA GLU A 261 -11.15 7.54 1.41
C GLU A 261 -9.94 7.42 2.36
N ASP A 262 -8.71 7.46 1.85
CA ASP A 262 -7.50 7.35 2.69
C ASP A 262 -7.31 8.55 3.63
N THR A 263 -7.82 9.72 3.24
CA THR A 263 -7.75 10.94 4.05
C THR A 263 -8.77 10.93 5.20
N PHE A 264 -9.97 10.36 4.99
CA PHE A 264 -11.09 10.51 5.93
C PHE A 264 -11.68 9.21 6.52
N SER A 265 -11.23 8.00 6.16
CA SER A 265 -11.84 6.76 6.69
C SER A 265 -11.64 6.54 8.19
N ASP A 266 -10.49 6.92 8.74
CA ASP A 266 -10.18 6.80 10.17
C ASP A 266 -10.47 8.12 10.92
N SER A 267 -11.51 8.84 10.49
CA SER A 267 -11.96 10.10 11.07
C SER A 267 -13.21 9.94 11.94
N GLU A 268 -13.72 11.07 12.46
CA GLU A 268 -15.03 11.18 13.09
C GLU A 268 -16.22 11.10 12.11
N TYR A 269 -15.98 11.10 10.79
CA TYR A 269 -17.03 11.14 9.76
C TYR A 269 -17.48 9.74 9.31
N THR A 270 -18.78 9.53 9.16
CA THR A 270 -19.37 8.26 8.73
C THR A 270 -19.43 8.11 7.21
N GLU A 271 -19.59 9.23 6.49
CA GLU A 271 -19.72 9.29 5.02
C GLU A 271 -19.36 10.68 4.44
N VAL A 272 -19.06 10.70 3.13
CA VAL A 272 -18.86 11.92 2.31
C VAL A 272 -20.06 12.12 1.37
N GLU A 273 -20.76 13.24 1.48
CA GLU A 273 -21.74 13.69 0.48
C GLU A 273 -21.04 14.57 -0.57
N ILE A 274 -21.10 14.21 -1.86
CA ILE A 274 -20.47 14.98 -2.95
C ILE A 274 -21.55 15.80 -3.67
N GLN A 275 -21.39 17.12 -3.76
CA GLN A 275 -22.45 18.04 -4.16
C GLN A 275 -22.00 19.09 -5.17
N ASN A 276 -22.93 19.60 -5.96
CA ASN A 276 -22.78 20.81 -6.76
C ASN A 276 -22.89 22.07 -5.88
N GLU A 277 -22.48 23.23 -6.42
CA GLU A 277 -22.60 24.55 -5.77
C GLU A 277 -24.05 24.92 -5.34
N ASP A 278 -25.07 24.31 -5.95
CA ASP A 278 -26.48 24.51 -5.60
C ASP A 278 -27.02 23.57 -4.49
N GLY A 279 -26.18 22.66 -3.98
CA GLY A 279 -26.51 21.67 -2.95
C GLY A 279 -27.22 20.42 -3.47
N THR A 280 -27.33 20.22 -4.79
CA THR A 280 -27.75 18.94 -5.37
C THR A 280 -26.58 17.93 -5.36
N PRO A 281 -26.85 16.61 -5.28
CA PRO A 281 -25.77 15.62 -5.41
C PRO A 281 -25.07 15.73 -6.76
N TYR A 282 -23.74 15.60 -6.77
CA TYR A 282 -22.94 15.66 -7.99
C TYR A 282 -23.23 14.44 -8.89
N GLU A 283 -23.29 14.60 -10.21
CA GLU A 283 -23.50 13.50 -11.17
C GLU A 283 -22.20 13.28 -11.95
N PHE A 284 -21.51 12.16 -11.71
CA PHE A 284 -20.29 11.83 -12.42
C PHE A 284 -20.58 11.49 -13.88
N SER A 285 -19.83 12.10 -14.80
CA SER A 285 -19.96 11.97 -16.26
C SER A 285 -19.98 10.53 -16.78
N GLN A 286 -19.32 9.62 -16.07
CA GLN A 286 -19.22 8.19 -16.41
C GLN A 286 -20.27 7.31 -15.71
N GLU A 287 -20.90 7.81 -14.65
CA GLU A 287 -21.88 7.05 -13.85
C GLU A 287 -23.32 7.34 -14.31
N GLY A 288 -23.60 8.57 -14.77
CA GLY A 288 -24.87 8.96 -15.38
C GLY A 288 -26.09 8.94 -14.45
N GLU A 289 -25.83 8.88 -13.13
CA GLU A 289 -26.82 8.95 -12.06
C GLU A 289 -26.24 9.84 -10.93
N PRO A 290 -27.09 10.55 -10.16
CA PRO A 290 -26.61 11.36 -9.04
C PRO A 290 -25.87 10.53 -8.00
N SER A 291 -24.71 11.02 -7.56
CA SER A 291 -23.84 10.34 -6.60
C SER A 291 -24.57 10.08 -5.29
N GLN A 292 -24.28 8.91 -4.72
CA GLN A 292 -24.70 8.52 -3.38
C GLN A 292 -23.61 8.90 -2.39
N ALA A 293 -23.97 9.09 -1.11
CA ALA A 293 -23.00 9.34 -0.07
C ALA A 293 -22.00 8.16 0.03
N MET A 294 -20.71 8.47 0.00
CA MET A 294 -19.65 7.47 0.11
C MET A 294 -19.43 7.13 1.58
N SER A 295 -19.69 5.89 1.97
CA SER A 295 -19.44 5.43 3.34
C SER A 295 -17.93 5.40 3.65
N LEU A 296 -17.53 6.06 4.73
CA LEU A 296 -16.18 6.02 5.31
C LEU A 296 -16.04 4.96 6.41
N THR A 297 -17.16 4.59 7.06
CA THR A 297 -17.18 3.64 8.20
C THR A 297 -17.29 2.17 7.83
N ASN A 298 -17.46 1.84 6.53
CA ASN A 298 -17.42 0.46 6.09
C ASN A 298 -15.96 0.03 6.01
N ALA A 299 -15.46 -0.64 7.06
CA ALA A 299 -14.10 -1.16 7.11
C ALA A 299 -13.78 -1.97 5.84
N LYS A 300 -13.04 -1.36 4.93
CA LYS A 300 -12.54 -2.02 3.72
C LYS A 300 -11.25 -2.73 4.09
N HIS A 301 -11.21 -4.03 3.80
CA HIS A 301 -10.08 -4.86 4.17
C HIS A 301 -9.19 -5.10 2.96
N PHE A 302 -7.95 -4.61 3.02
CA PHE A 302 -7.00 -4.56 1.91
C PHE A 302 -5.81 -5.48 2.20
N ASN A 303 -5.13 -5.92 1.13
CA ASN A 303 -3.73 -6.32 1.22
C ASN A 303 -2.82 -5.15 0.81
N TYR A 304 -1.58 -5.16 1.31
CA TYR A 304 -0.60 -4.13 1.04
C TYR A 304 0.54 -4.67 0.18
N TYR A 305 0.90 -3.88 -0.83
CA TYR A 305 1.96 -4.14 -1.80
C TYR A 305 2.96 -2.99 -1.82
N LEU A 306 4.07 -3.18 -2.52
CA LEU A 306 5.04 -2.13 -2.78
C LEU A 306 4.62 -1.31 -4.01
N TYR A 307 4.34 -0.03 -3.82
CA TYR A 307 4.22 0.95 -4.90
C TYR A 307 5.52 1.75 -5.03
N GLN A 308 5.91 2.12 -6.25
CA GLN A 308 7.07 2.98 -6.52
C GLN A 308 6.64 4.24 -7.29
N ASP A 309 7.06 5.42 -6.84
CA ASP A 309 6.76 6.71 -7.49
C ASP A 309 7.71 7.02 -8.67
N GLU A 310 7.44 8.13 -9.38
CA GLU A 310 8.28 8.59 -10.50
C GLU A 310 9.73 8.92 -10.10
N ASN A 311 9.99 9.24 -8.83
CA ASN A 311 11.31 9.52 -8.28
C ASN A 311 12.05 8.23 -7.85
N GLY A 312 11.37 7.09 -7.88
CA GLY A 312 11.88 5.79 -7.44
C GLY A 312 11.78 5.54 -5.94
N ALA A 313 11.11 6.40 -5.16
CA ALA A 313 10.82 6.12 -3.76
C ALA A 313 9.65 5.14 -3.63
N GLU A 314 9.61 4.40 -2.52
CA GLU A 314 8.76 3.23 -2.36
C GLU A 314 7.84 3.34 -1.14
N TYR A 315 6.61 2.87 -1.30
CA TYR A 315 5.54 3.02 -0.31
C TYR A 315 4.72 1.73 -0.21
N LEU A 316 4.18 1.44 0.96
CA LEU A 316 3.23 0.35 1.18
C LEU A 316 1.81 0.83 0.89
N SER A 317 1.15 0.25 -0.11
CA SER A 317 -0.14 0.72 -0.61
C SER A 317 -1.12 -0.43 -0.92
N PRO A 318 -2.45 -0.21 -0.76
CA PRO A 318 -3.46 -1.09 -1.34
C PRO A 318 -3.38 -1.12 -2.87
N ASP A 319 -3.60 -2.31 -3.43
CA ASP A 319 -3.70 -2.55 -4.87
C ASP A 319 -5.09 -2.16 -5.38
N PHE A 320 -5.21 -0.99 -6.02
CA PHE A 320 -6.47 -0.46 -6.59
C PHE A 320 -7.70 -0.70 -5.68
N ARG A 321 -7.48 -0.53 -4.36
CA ARG A 321 -8.45 -0.74 -3.28
C ARG A 321 -9.22 -2.07 -3.36
N GLN A 322 -8.56 -3.14 -3.85
CA GLN A 322 -9.14 -4.47 -3.86
C GLN A 322 -9.50 -4.91 -2.44
N THR A 323 -10.78 -5.19 -2.21
CA THR A 323 -11.29 -5.61 -0.90
C THR A 323 -11.44 -7.13 -0.80
N PHE A 324 -11.19 -7.66 0.40
CA PHE A 324 -11.22 -9.09 0.69
C PHE A 324 -12.20 -9.41 1.82
N ALA A 325 -12.79 -10.61 1.78
CA ALA A 325 -13.79 -11.03 2.76
C ALA A 325 -13.19 -11.56 4.08
N ASN A 326 -11.89 -11.90 4.08
CA ASN A 326 -11.18 -12.51 5.22
C ASN A 326 -9.66 -12.31 5.10
N VAL A 327 -8.97 -12.26 6.24
CA VAL A 327 -7.52 -12.03 6.30
C VAL A 327 -6.72 -13.16 5.65
N THR A 328 -7.21 -14.40 5.75
CA THR A 328 -6.55 -15.59 5.19
C THR A 328 -6.40 -15.47 3.67
N GLU A 329 -7.43 -14.98 2.99
CA GLU A 329 -7.43 -14.71 1.55
C GLU A 329 -6.52 -13.54 1.18
N ALA A 330 -6.61 -12.40 1.88
CA ALA A 330 -5.79 -11.23 1.62
C ALA A 330 -4.27 -11.52 1.74
N LEU A 331 -3.86 -12.16 2.84
CA LEU A 331 -2.49 -12.62 3.07
C LEU A 331 -2.08 -13.77 2.14
N THR A 332 -3.00 -14.59 1.64
CA THR A 332 -2.64 -15.64 0.66
C THR A 332 -2.39 -15.04 -0.73
N LEU A 333 -3.18 -14.04 -1.12
CA LEU A 333 -3.11 -13.43 -2.45
C LEU A 333 -1.96 -12.44 -2.61
N MET A 334 -1.48 -11.79 -1.53
CA MET A 334 -0.37 -10.82 -1.62
C MET A 334 0.94 -11.39 -2.20
N LYS A 335 1.09 -12.73 -2.27
CA LYS A 335 2.21 -13.42 -2.92
C LYS A 335 2.15 -13.38 -4.45
N ASN A 336 0.94 -13.31 -4.99
CA ASN A 336 0.64 -13.60 -6.39
C ASN A 336 0.37 -12.31 -7.16
N LYS A 337 1.33 -11.38 -7.12
CA LYS A 337 1.22 -10.13 -7.87
C LYS A 337 2.43 -9.90 -8.79
N ASN A 338 2.11 -9.54 -10.03
CA ASN A 338 3.04 -9.24 -11.11
C ASN A 338 2.35 -8.29 -12.11
N ASP A 339 2.16 -7.03 -11.71
CA ASP A 339 1.92 -5.91 -12.62
C ASP A 339 3.00 -4.84 -12.44
N ASP A 340 3.02 -3.87 -13.36
CA ASP A 340 4.08 -2.86 -13.44
C ASP A 340 3.94 -1.74 -12.38
N VAL A 341 2.84 -1.71 -11.60
CA VAL A 341 2.49 -0.61 -10.68
C VAL A 341 2.71 -0.99 -9.22
N TYR A 342 2.26 -2.19 -8.82
CA TYR A 342 2.39 -2.68 -7.45
C TYR A 342 3.09 -4.04 -7.44
N VAL A 343 4.22 -4.12 -6.74
CA VAL A 343 5.04 -5.33 -6.66
C VAL A 343 4.78 -6.07 -5.34
N THR A 344 4.80 -7.41 -5.38
CA THR A 344 4.77 -8.23 -4.16
C THR A 344 6.00 -7.95 -3.27
N VAL A 345 5.74 -7.69 -1.99
CA VAL A 345 6.80 -7.66 -0.96
C VAL A 345 7.28 -9.06 -0.58
N VAL A 346 6.54 -10.12 -0.94
CA VAL A 346 6.89 -11.52 -0.66
C VAL A 346 7.86 -12.02 -1.74
N PRO A 347 9.11 -12.38 -1.39
CA PRO A 347 10.05 -12.93 -2.36
C PRO A 347 9.57 -14.26 -2.95
N GLU A 348 9.91 -14.57 -4.20
CA GLU A 348 9.48 -15.80 -4.90
C GLU A 348 9.82 -17.10 -4.16
N ASN A 349 10.90 -17.11 -3.38
CA ASN A 349 11.34 -18.26 -2.59
C ASN A 349 10.67 -18.39 -1.21
N VAL A 350 9.84 -17.41 -0.81
CA VAL A 350 9.16 -17.38 0.49
C VAL A 350 7.75 -17.95 0.34
N THR A 351 7.52 -19.06 1.04
CA THR A 351 6.23 -19.76 1.08
C THR A 351 5.76 -19.88 2.53
N TYR A 352 4.45 -19.80 2.73
CA TYR A 352 3.83 -19.81 4.05
C TYR A 352 2.36 -20.23 3.98
N THR A 353 1.85 -20.69 5.12
CA THR A 353 0.42 -20.91 5.37
C THR A 353 -0.12 -19.84 6.32
N VAL A 354 -1.42 -19.56 6.22
CA VAL A 354 -2.12 -18.57 7.04
C VAL A 354 -3.22 -19.28 7.83
N LYS A 355 -3.37 -18.93 9.11
CA LYS A 355 -4.37 -19.50 10.01
C LYS A 355 -4.92 -18.44 10.95
N GLU A 356 -6.24 -18.28 10.95
CA GLU A 356 -6.94 -17.47 11.95
C GLU A 356 -7.05 -18.22 13.29
N GLU A 357 -6.69 -17.53 14.37
CA GLU A 357 -6.84 -17.95 15.76
C GLU A 357 -7.66 -16.90 16.54
N ALA A 358 -8.07 -17.21 17.78
CA ALA A 358 -8.94 -16.30 18.55
C ALA A 358 -8.26 -14.99 19.01
N GLU A 359 -6.92 -14.94 18.98
CA GLU A 359 -6.09 -13.81 19.39
C GLU A 359 -5.59 -12.97 18.19
N GLY A 360 -5.72 -13.50 16.97
CA GLY A 360 -5.23 -12.86 15.74
C GLY A 360 -4.92 -13.89 14.65
N VAL A 361 -4.20 -13.46 13.62
CA VAL A 361 -3.78 -14.31 12.50
C VAL A 361 -2.34 -14.79 12.68
N VAL A 362 -2.08 -16.04 12.33
CA VAL A 362 -0.76 -16.65 12.34
C VAL A 362 -0.32 -16.94 10.91
N VAL A 363 0.84 -16.42 10.52
CA VAL A 363 1.54 -16.78 9.29
C VAL A 363 2.68 -17.71 9.65
N THR A 364 2.69 -18.93 9.12
CA THR A 364 3.76 -19.91 9.34
C THR A 364 4.54 -20.12 8.06
N PHE A 365 5.82 -19.73 8.04
CA PHE A 365 6.69 -19.96 6.88
C PHE A 365 7.01 -21.45 6.71
N ASP A 366 6.92 -21.96 5.49
CA ASP A 366 7.08 -23.39 5.19
C ASP A 366 8.56 -23.83 5.28
N ILE A 367 9.47 -22.89 5.03
CA ILE A 367 10.93 -22.97 5.23
C ILE A 367 11.29 -21.87 6.24
N PRO A 368 12.22 -22.10 7.20
CA PRO A 368 12.62 -21.06 8.15
C PRO A 368 13.04 -19.76 7.45
N LEU A 369 12.33 -18.66 7.73
CA LEU A 369 12.62 -17.36 7.13
C LEU A 369 13.81 -16.72 7.85
N ASP A 370 14.94 -16.57 7.14
CA ASP A 370 16.11 -15.86 7.63
C ASP A 370 16.08 -14.41 7.11
N LEU A 371 15.59 -13.48 7.94
CA LEU A 371 15.49 -12.06 7.59
C LEU A 371 16.87 -11.43 7.33
N ALA A 372 17.93 -11.94 7.98
CA ALA A 372 19.30 -11.47 7.77
C ALA A 372 19.92 -11.96 6.46
N SER A 373 19.24 -12.85 5.71
CA SER A 373 19.62 -13.23 4.34
C SER A 373 19.05 -12.30 3.26
N MET A 374 18.14 -11.40 3.65
CA MET A 374 17.49 -10.41 2.78
C MET A 374 18.14 -9.04 2.93
N GLU A 375 17.83 -8.12 2.00
CA GLU A 375 18.13 -6.70 2.20
C GLU A 375 17.23 -6.16 3.34
N PRO A 376 17.78 -5.39 4.31
CA PRO A 376 17.03 -5.03 5.52
C PRO A 376 15.74 -4.25 5.32
N ILE A 377 15.67 -3.34 4.33
CA ILE A 377 14.44 -2.62 4.01
C ILE A 377 13.40 -3.60 3.46
N ARG A 378 13.76 -4.51 2.55
CA ARG A 378 12.86 -5.57 2.04
C ARG A 378 12.32 -6.48 3.13
N ALA A 379 13.16 -6.91 4.07
CA ALA A 379 12.73 -7.72 5.21
C ALA A 379 11.72 -6.97 6.09
N THR A 380 11.91 -5.67 6.27
CA THR A 380 11.01 -4.81 7.06
C THR A 380 9.69 -4.56 6.31
N GLN A 381 9.73 -4.19 5.03
CA GLN A 381 8.56 -4.03 4.16
C GLN A 381 7.69 -5.31 4.08
N LEU A 382 8.30 -6.49 4.01
CA LEU A 382 7.61 -7.78 4.06
C LEU A 382 6.78 -7.93 5.35
N ILE A 383 7.41 -7.66 6.50
CA ILE A 383 6.76 -7.76 7.82
C ILE A 383 5.65 -6.71 7.93
N GLU A 384 5.94 -5.44 7.62
CA GLU A 384 4.98 -4.34 7.76
C GLU A 384 3.77 -4.47 6.83
N ALA A 385 3.95 -4.91 5.58
CA ALA A 385 2.82 -5.14 4.67
C ALA A 385 1.90 -6.27 5.13
N MET A 386 2.45 -7.35 5.71
CA MET A 386 1.62 -8.40 6.33
C MET A 386 0.88 -7.86 7.57
N MET A 387 1.55 -7.04 8.39
CA MET A 387 0.95 -6.42 9.57
C MET A 387 -0.16 -5.43 9.20
N LEU A 388 0.03 -4.59 8.19
CA LEU A 388 -0.97 -3.66 7.64
C LEU A 388 -2.15 -4.42 7.04
N THR A 389 -1.88 -5.49 6.29
CA THR A 389 -2.91 -6.38 5.74
C THR A 389 -3.78 -6.96 6.87
N ALA A 390 -3.18 -7.50 7.93
CA ALA A 390 -3.91 -8.00 9.10
C ALA A 390 -4.66 -6.89 9.87
N ALA A 391 -4.03 -5.72 10.03
CA ALA A 391 -4.59 -4.57 10.72
C ALA A 391 -5.85 -4.03 10.03
N SER A 392 -5.96 -4.14 8.70
CA SER A 392 -7.17 -3.76 7.96
C SER A 392 -8.41 -4.58 8.38
N PHE A 393 -8.22 -5.78 8.94
CA PHE A 393 -9.27 -6.63 9.52
C PHE A 393 -9.42 -6.47 11.05
N ASP A 394 -8.77 -5.47 11.66
CA ASP A 394 -8.62 -5.30 13.12
C ASP A 394 -7.95 -6.51 13.82
N GLN A 395 -7.03 -7.19 13.13
CA GLN A 395 -6.32 -8.36 13.67
C GLN A 395 -4.82 -8.12 13.85
N GLN A 396 -4.26 -8.70 14.91
CA GLN A 396 -2.81 -8.79 15.11
C GLN A 396 -2.23 -9.99 14.36
N LEU A 397 -0.97 -9.86 13.94
CA LEU A 397 -0.22 -10.89 13.22
C LEU A 397 0.83 -11.55 14.12
N ARG A 398 0.97 -12.87 14.07
CA ARG A 398 2.14 -13.61 14.57
C ARG A 398 2.88 -14.27 13.41
N LEU A 399 4.21 -14.20 13.42
CA LEU A 399 5.09 -14.83 12.42
C LEU A 399 5.76 -16.06 13.02
N ASP A 400 5.33 -17.25 12.61
CA ASP A 400 5.91 -18.53 13.03
C ASP A 400 6.96 -19.02 12.01
N ASN A 401 8.02 -19.66 12.51
CA ASN A 401 9.16 -20.17 11.73
C ASN A 401 10.06 -19.08 11.10
N VAL A 402 10.27 -17.98 11.82
CA VAL A 402 11.34 -17.00 11.54
C VAL A 402 12.60 -17.38 12.33
N VAL A 403 13.79 -17.17 11.76
CA VAL A 403 15.08 -17.51 12.40
C VAL A 403 15.45 -16.53 13.51
N GLN A 404 15.13 -15.25 13.32
CA GLN A 404 15.38 -14.18 14.28
C GLN A 404 14.29 -14.12 15.36
N GLU A 405 14.70 -13.88 16.60
CA GLU A 405 13.75 -13.64 17.72
C GLU A 405 13.20 -12.20 17.71
N SER A 406 13.89 -11.27 17.05
CA SER A 406 13.52 -9.86 16.95
C SER A 406 14.04 -9.24 15.66
N TRP A 407 13.32 -8.27 15.09
CA TRP A 407 13.72 -7.54 13.88
C TRP A 407 13.30 -6.07 13.97
N GLU A 408 14.21 -5.12 13.76
CA GLU A 408 13.96 -3.66 13.86
C GLU A 408 13.21 -3.23 15.14
N GLY A 409 13.38 -3.98 16.24
CA GLY A 409 12.70 -3.75 17.53
C GLY A 409 11.30 -4.37 17.66
N PHE A 410 10.79 -5.08 16.65
CA PHE A 410 9.69 -6.02 16.83
C PHE A 410 10.15 -7.28 17.57
N ASP A 411 9.34 -7.77 18.51
CA ASP A 411 9.51 -9.10 19.13
C ASP A 411 8.76 -10.14 18.30
N LEU A 412 9.48 -10.99 17.57
CA LEU A 412 8.90 -11.94 16.63
C LEU A 412 8.41 -13.23 17.31
N LYS A 413 8.55 -13.36 18.63
CA LYS A 413 8.04 -14.51 19.41
C LYS A 413 6.56 -14.41 19.74
N ASN A 414 5.98 -13.21 19.62
CA ASN A 414 4.64 -12.88 20.09
C ASN A 414 3.81 -12.28 18.95
N TYR A 415 2.53 -11.98 19.22
CA TYR A 415 1.73 -11.17 18.31
C TYR A 415 2.33 -9.76 18.19
N LEU A 416 2.52 -9.33 16.95
CA LEU A 416 3.12 -8.06 16.59
C LEU A 416 2.14 -6.90 16.88
N PRO A 417 2.63 -5.68 17.18
CA PRO A 417 1.77 -4.52 17.40
C PRO A 417 0.98 -4.20 16.14
N LYS A 418 -0.28 -3.77 16.27
CA LYS A 418 -1.08 -3.33 15.13
C LYS A 418 -0.54 -1.97 14.62
N PRO A 419 -0.15 -1.82 13.35
CA PRO A 419 0.18 -0.52 12.78
C PRO A 419 -1.00 0.45 12.90
N VAL A 420 -0.70 1.71 13.19
CA VAL A 420 -1.64 2.84 13.17
C VAL A 420 -1.82 3.40 11.77
N GLY A 421 -0.86 3.17 10.87
CA GLY A 421 -0.98 3.52 9.45
C GLY A 421 0.31 3.29 8.66
N PRO A 422 0.21 3.15 7.32
CA PRO A 422 1.36 2.96 6.43
C PRO A 422 2.12 4.28 6.19
N ASN A 423 3.35 4.18 5.68
CA ASN A 423 4.12 5.31 5.14
C ASN A 423 4.17 6.52 6.10
N LYS A 424 4.80 6.31 7.25
CA LYS A 424 5.13 7.31 8.27
C LYS A 424 5.86 8.49 7.65
N GLN A 425 5.30 9.68 7.82
CA GLN A 425 5.88 10.96 7.43
C GLN A 425 5.92 11.90 8.63
N TYR A 426 6.71 12.96 8.51
CA TYR A 426 6.67 14.10 9.42
C TYR A 426 6.34 15.35 8.61
N MET A 427 5.62 16.29 9.23
CA MET A 427 5.31 17.57 8.59
C MET A 427 6.58 18.41 8.45
N PRO A 428 6.79 19.10 7.31
CA PRO A 428 7.93 20.02 7.11
C PRO A 428 7.93 21.21 8.08
#